data_AF-L1IVQ1-F1
#
_entry.id   AF-L1IVQ1-F1
#
_cell.length_a   1.000
_cell.length_b   1.000
_cell.length_c   1.000
_cell.angle_alpha   90.00
_cell.angle_beta   90.00
_cell.angle_gamma   90.00
#
_symmetry.space_group_name_H-M   'P 1'
#
loop_
_entity.id
_entity.type
_entity.pdbx_description
1 polymer ?
#
loop_
_entity_poly.entity_id
_entity_poly.type
_entity_poly.pdbx_seq_one_letter_code
_entity_poly.pdbx_strand_id
1 'polypeptide(L)'
;MYVRIKRQRRTIFLSCEPSDTFSKLKAKVASISSTEPDKVRLLTIVDQINCEDAKTLRDLKIEDGAILALVLPDSSKDGGWESIDIVEPTPDVLQESDSLAETK
;
A
#
# COMPACT_ATOMS: atom_id res chain seq x y z
N MET A 1 -10.27 6.84 11.26
CA MET A 1 -9.23 7.25 10.30
C MET A 1 -9.17 6.22 9.19
N TYR A 2 -8.50 6.50 8.09
CA TYR A 2 -8.22 5.50 7.07
C TYR A 2 -6.74 5.44 6.76
N VAL A 3 -6.29 4.29 6.28
CA VAL A 3 -4.94 4.11 5.74
C VAL A 3 -5.04 3.62 4.30
N ARG A 4 -4.05 3.99 3.51
CA ARG A 4 -3.92 3.60 2.10
C ARG A 4 -2.88 2.51 2.00
N ILE A 5 -3.32 1.29 1.73
CA ILE A 5 -2.42 0.16 1.53
C ILE A 5 -2.15 0.02 0.04
N LYS A 6 -0.88 0.17 -0.35
CA LYS A 6 -0.44 0.15 -1.75
C LYS A 6 0.41 -1.09 -2.03
N ARG A 7 0.19 -1.68 -3.20
CA ARG A 7 1.01 -2.75 -3.77
C ARG A 7 0.92 -2.68 -5.29
N GLN A 8 2.04 -2.48 -5.96
CA GLN A 8 2.13 -2.30 -7.42
C GLN A 8 1.14 -1.23 -7.90
N ARG A 9 0.16 -1.62 -8.72
CA ARG A 9 -0.94 -0.77 -9.22
C ARG A 9 -2.24 -0.88 -8.42
N ARG A 10 -2.22 -1.53 -7.25
CA ARG A 10 -3.40 -1.71 -6.39
C ARG A 10 -3.31 -0.80 -5.17
N THR A 11 -4.41 -0.09 -4.90
CA THR A 11 -4.60 0.70 -3.66
C THR A 11 -5.84 0.20 -2.94
N ILE A 12 -5.71 -0.09 -1.65
CA ILE A 12 -6.80 -0.51 -0.76
C ILE A 12 -7.00 0.58 0.29
N PHE A 13 -8.23 1.06 0.42
CA PHE A 13 -8.63 1.99 1.47
C PHE A 13 -9.17 1.20 2.65
N LEU A 14 -8.48 1.25 3.78
CA LEU A 14 -8.88 0.52 4.98
C LEU A 14 -9.27 1.49 6.09
N SER A 15 -10.50 1.37 6.57
CA SER A 15 -10.97 2.09 7.75
C SER A 15 -10.45 1.43 9.03
N CYS A 16 -9.81 2.23 9.88
CA CYS A 16 -9.19 1.80 11.13
C CYS A 16 -9.25 2.90 12.20
N GLU A 17 -9.01 2.49 13.44
CA GLU A 17 -8.89 3.39 14.59
C GLU A 17 -7.44 3.54 15.04
N PRO A 18 -7.02 4.69 15.61
CA PRO A 18 -5.66 4.86 16.13
C PRO A 18 -5.26 3.80 17.20
N SER A 19 -6.26 3.25 17.88
CA SER A 19 -6.13 2.16 18.87
C SER A 19 -5.98 0.77 18.24
N ASP A 20 -6.25 0.61 16.94
CA ASP A 20 -6.10 -0.68 16.27
C ASP A 20 -4.62 -1.10 16.22
N THR A 21 -4.38 -2.39 16.38
CA THR A 21 -3.06 -3.00 16.26
C THR A 21 -2.76 -3.41 14.83
N PHE A 22 -1.46 -3.50 14.51
CA PHE A 22 -1.02 -3.96 13.19
C PHE A 22 -1.51 -5.37 12.85
N SER A 23 -1.60 -6.26 13.85
CA SER A 23 -2.19 -7.60 13.70
C SER A 23 -3.62 -7.57 13.15
N LYS A 24 -4.47 -6.66 13.67
CA LYS A 24 -5.85 -6.48 13.20
C LYS A 24 -5.91 -5.95 11.77
N LEU A 25 -5.01 -5.04 11.40
CA LEU A 25 -4.90 -4.55 10.03
C LEU A 25 -4.48 -5.68 9.08
N LYS A 26 -3.43 -6.45 9.42
CA LYS A 26 -2.98 -7.59 8.62
C LYS A 26 -4.11 -8.58 8.35
N ALA A 27 -4.90 -8.93 9.37
CA ALA A 27 -6.04 -9.83 9.21
C ALA A 27 -7.10 -9.28 8.24
N LYS A 28 -7.42 -7.98 8.31
CA LYS A 28 -8.35 -7.33 7.38
C LYS A 28 -7.80 -7.32 5.95
N VAL A 29 -6.52 -7.01 5.79
CA VAL A 29 -5.86 -6.98 4.47
C VAL A 29 -5.78 -8.36 3.85
N ALA A 30 -5.40 -9.37 4.65
CA ALA A 30 -5.36 -10.77 4.27
C ALA A 30 -6.72 -11.26 3.71
N SER A 31 -7.82 -10.86 4.35
CA SER A 31 -9.17 -11.15 3.87
C SER A 31 -9.45 -10.52 2.49
N ILE A 32 -9.00 -9.28 2.25
CA ILE A 32 -9.20 -8.54 0.99
C ILE A 32 -8.25 -9.00 -0.13
N SER A 33 -7.03 -9.42 0.22
CA SER A 33 -6.03 -9.92 -0.72
C SER A 33 -6.11 -11.42 -0.96
N SER A 34 -7.03 -12.12 -0.25
CA SER A 34 -7.16 -13.57 -0.26
C SER A 34 -5.85 -14.29 0.07
N THR A 35 -5.10 -13.74 1.03
CA THR A 35 -3.82 -14.26 1.50
C THR A 35 -3.93 -14.67 2.96
N GLU A 36 -3.06 -15.56 3.44
CA GLU A 36 -3.01 -15.88 4.87
C GLU A 36 -2.43 -14.70 5.67
N PRO A 37 -2.93 -14.40 6.88
CA PRO A 37 -2.43 -13.30 7.71
C PRO A 37 -0.92 -13.36 7.99
N ASP A 38 -0.37 -14.56 8.11
CA ASP A 38 1.06 -14.81 8.35
C ASP A 38 1.93 -14.51 7.11
N LYS A 39 1.33 -14.60 5.92
CA LYS A 39 1.94 -14.27 4.63
C LYS A 39 1.74 -12.81 4.23
N VAL A 40 1.25 -11.97 5.12
CA VAL A 40 1.03 -10.54 4.89
C VAL A 40 2.03 -9.72 5.69
N ARG A 41 2.87 -8.96 4.99
CA ARG A 41 3.70 -7.92 5.60
C ARG A 41 3.20 -6.55 5.19
N LEU A 42 3.13 -5.67 6.18
CA LEU A 42 2.75 -4.27 6.02
C LEU A 42 3.94 -3.42 6.49
N LEU A 43 4.33 -2.43 5.70
CA LEU A 43 5.49 -1.56 5.96
C LEU A 43 5.09 -0.09 5.82
N THR A 44 5.64 0.79 6.66
CA THR A 44 5.47 2.23 6.49
C THR A 44 6.40 2.74 5.39
N ILE A 45 5.93 3.63 4.51
CA ILE A 45 6.75 4.17 3.40
C ILE A 45 7.87 5.09 3.90
N VAL A 46 7.64 5.76 5.04
CA VAL A 46 8.58 6.75 5.58
C VAL A 46 9.85 6.09 6.10
N ASP A 47 9.71 4.97 6.83
CA ASP A 47 10.86 4.37 7.53
C ASP A 47 11.16 2.93 7.09
N GLN A 48 10.32 2.30 6.25
CA GLN A 48 10.41 0.88 5.85
C GLN A 48 10.58 -0.09 7.03
N ILE A 49 10.22 0.33 8.25
CA ILE A 49 10.36 -0.49 9.43
C ILE A 49 9.30 -1.59 9.38
N ASN A 50 9.74 -2.83 9.57
CA ASN A 50 8.84 -3.95 9.84
C ASN A 50 8.02 -3.59 11.08
N CYS A 51 6.74 -3.31 10.87
CA CYS A 51 5.85 -2.96 11.96
C CYS A 51 5.57 -4.22 12.78
N GLU A 52 5.94 -4.16 14.06
CA GLU A 52 5.68 -5.23 15.01
C GLU A 52 4.17 -5.37 15.25
N ASP A 53 3.67 -6.61 15.26
CA ASP A 53 2.24 -6.92 15.38
C ASP A 53 1.59 -6.39 16.67
N ALA A 54 2.40 -6.16 17.70
CA ALA A 54 1.98 -5.66 19.00
C ALA A 54 1.80 -4.13 19.06
N LYS A 55 2.33 -3.36 18.09
CA LYS A 55 2.25 -1.89 18.12
C LYS A 55 0.90 -1.41 17.55
N THR A 56 0.35 -0.38 18.18
CA THR A 56 -0.86 0.30 17.67
C THR A 56 -0.50 1.31 16.58
N LEU A 57 -1.49 1.71 15.78
CA LEU A 57 -1.29 2.80 14.80
C LEU A 57 -0.83 4.10 15.47
N ARG A 58 -1.35 4.39 16.67
CA ARG A 58 -0.93 5.54 17.47
C ARG A 58 0.53 5.47 17.90
N ASP A 59 1.01 4.30 18.33
CA ASP A 59 2.40 4.12 18.75
C ASP A 59 3.38 4.30 17.58
N LEU A 60 2.96 3.87 16.39
CA LEU A 60 3.70 4.04 15.13
C LEU A 60 3.55 5.44 14.52
N LYS A 61 2.82 6.35 15.19
CA LYS A 61 2.51 7.71 14.70
C LYS A 61 1.91 7.70 13.29
N ILE A 62 1.07 6.71 13.01
CA ILE A 62 0.38 6.61 11.73
C ILE A 62 -0.79 7.59 11.76
N GLU A 63 -0.78 8.53 10.83
CA GLU A 63 -1.82 9.56 10.69
C GLU A 63 -2.93 9.13 9.72
N ASP A 64 -4.01 9.91 9.69
CA ASP A 64 -5.09 9.72 8.72
C ASP A 64 -4.57 9.88 7.29
N GLY A 65 -4.92 8.93 6.43
CA GLY A 65 -4.42 8.87 5.06
C GLY A 65 -2.98 8.38 4.93
N ALA A 66 -2.33 7.89 5.98
CA ALA A 66 -0.98 7.31 5.86
C ALA A 66 -0.91 6.19 4.81
N ILE A 67 0.25 6.05 4.18
CA ILE A 67 0.49 5.04 3.14
C ILE A 67 1.28 3.88 3.75
N LEU A 68 0.78 2.66 3.56
CA LEU A 68 1.44 1.41 3.93
C LEU A 68 1.73 0.59 2.66
N ALA A 69 2.94 0.07 2.52
CA ALA A 69 3.25 -0.93 1.51
C ALA A 69 2.75 -2.30 1.97
N LEU A 70 2.04 -3.00 1.09
CA LEU A 70 1.74 -4.42 1.24
C LEU A 70 2.80 -5.24 0.51
N VAL A 71 3.41 -6.17 1.25
CA VAL A 71 4.42 -7.12 0.77
C VAL A 71 3.92 -8.54 1.05
N LEU A 72 3.77 -9.31 -0.02
CA LEU A 72 3.39 -10.71 -0.03
C LEU A 72 4.62 -11.61 -0.31
N PRO A 73 4.58 -12.91 0.04
CA PRO A 73 5.61 -13.84 -0.39
C PRO A 73 5.68 -13.88 -1.91
N ASP A 74 6.89 -13.85 -2.43
CA ASP A 74 7.12 -14.06 -3.83
C ASP A 74 6.65 -15.48 -4.20
N SER A 75 5.80 -15.56 -5.22
CA SER A 75 5.32 -16.85 -5.74
C SER A 75 6.39 -17.53 -6.62
N SER A 76 7.51 -16.85 -6.89
CA SER A 76 8.72 -17.43 -7.47
C SER A 76 9.29 -18.51 -6.55
N LYS A 77 9.90 -19.54 -7.14
CA LYS A 77 10.30 -20.79 -6.45
C LYS A 77 11.36 -20.62 -5.34
N ASP A 78 11.90 -19.43 -5.15
CA ASP A 78 13.04 -19.18 -4.25
C ASP A 78 12.65 -18.75 -2.82
N GLY A 79 11.34 -18.68 -2.49
CA GLY A 79 10.88 -18.52 -1.10
C GLY A 79 11.19 -17.16 -0.48
N GLY A 80 11.16 -16.10 -1.27
CA GLY A 80 11.41 -14.72 -0.84
C GLY A 80 10.15 -13.92 -0.52
N TRP A 81 10.35 -12.66 -0.12
CA TRP A 81 9.29 -11.64 -0.09
C TRP A 81 9.34 -10.84 -1.39
N GLU A 82 8.19 -10.39 -1.88
CA GLU A 82 8.16 -9.50 -3.03
C GLU A 82 8.90 -8.18 -2.72
N SER A 83 9.45 -7.57 -3.76
CA SER A 83 10.03 -6.23 -3.62
C SER A 83 8.91 -5.20 -3.47
N ILE A 84 9.13 -4.17 -2.65
CA ILE A 84 8.19 -3.05 -2.55
C ILE A 84 8.22 -2.28 -3.88
N ASP A 85 7.25 -2.55 -4.73
CA ASP A 85 7.00 -1.80 -5.95
C ASP A 85 5.68 -1.04 -5.78
N ILE A 86 5.74 0.29 -5.64
CA ILE A 86 4.56 1.15 -5.55
C ILE A 86 4.60 2.07 -6.76
N VAL A 87 3.68 1.84 -7.70
CA VAL A 87 3.57 2.65 -8.89
C VAL A 87 2.81 3.92 -8.54
N GLU A 88 3.45 5.07 -8.69
CA GLU A 88 2.74 6.35 -8.64
C GLU A 88 1.86 6.48 -9.89
N PRO A 89 0.61 6.93 -9.75
CA PRO A 89 -0.20 7.22 -10.92
C PRO A 89 0.51 8.34 -11.69
N THR A 90 0.93 8.06 -12.92
CA THR A 90 1.35 9.12 -13.84
C THR A 90 0.20 10.10 -13.98
N PRO A 91 0.39 11.40 -13.71
CA PRO A 91 -0.64 12.38 -14.00
C PRO A 91 -1.01 12.24 -15.47
N ASP A 92 -2.30 12.19 -15.75
CA ASP A 92 -2.82 12.24 -17.12
C ASP A 92 -2.35 13.57 -17.70
N VAL A 93 -1.24 13.54 -18.45
CA VAL A 93 -0.88 14.65 -19.32
C VAL A 93 -1.94 14.62 -20.39
N LEU A 94 -2.97 15.45 -20.23
CA LEU A 94 -3.88 15.77 -21.32
C LEU A 94 -2.97 16.25 -22.45
N GLN A 95 -2.73 15.40 -23.45
CA GLN A 95 -2.13 15.83 -24.70
C GLN A 95 -3.11 16.84 -25.29
N GLU A 96 -2.89 18.13 -25.00
CA GLU A 96 -3.42 19.19 -25.83
C GLU A 96 -2.95 18.87 -27.24
N SER A 97 -3.89 18.40 -28.05
CA SER A 97 -3.68 18.22 -29.48
C SER A 97 -3.59 19.61 -30.05
N ASP A 98 -2.39 20.18 -30.02
CA ASP A 98 -2.04 21.39 -30.75
C ASP A 98 -2.37 21.13 -32.22
N SER A 99 -3.55 21.62 -32.59
CA SER A 99 -4.13 21.55 -33.91
C SER A 99 -3.50 22.69 -34.70
N LEU A 100 -2.32 22.41 -35.27
CA LEU A 100 -1.75 23.23 -36.33
C LEU A 100 -2.61 23.07 -37.58
N ALA A 101 -3.66 23.88 -37.65
CA ALA A 101 -4.32 24.21 -38.90
C ALA A 101 -3.38 25.09 -39.72
N GLU A 102 -2.47 24.47 -40.46
CA GLU A 102 -1.81 25.12 -41.60
C GLU A 102 -2.89 25.48 -42.62
N THR A 103 -3.27 26.76 -42.65
CA THR A 103 -4.07 27.34 -43.74
C THR A 103 -3.10 27.71 -44.84
N LYS A 104 -3.21 27.07 -46.00
CA LYS A 104 -2.52 27.43 -47.24
C LYS A 104 -3.50 28.06 -48.22
#